data_AF-A0A928L6J6-F1
#
_entry.id   AF-A0A928L6J6-F1
#
_cell.length_a   1.000
_cell.length_b   1.000
_cell.length_c   1.000
_cell.angle_alpha   90.00
_cell.angle_beta   90.00
_cell.angle_gamma   90.00
#
_symmetry.space_group_name_H-M   'P 1'
#
loop_
_entity.id
_entity.type
_entity.pdbx_description
1 polymer ?
#
loop_
_entity_poly.entity_id
_entity_poly.type
_entity_poly.pdbx_seq_one_letter_code
_entity_poly.pdbx_strand_id
1 'polypeptide(L)'
;MTLKELLTGGGSALLILATLLQIAPIKINPWSFIAKKIGKALNGEVVEKVDGLERNVEKLRSECEERAANNCRTRILHFGDEILHNVRHSKEHFDQILLDITDYEQYCNNHPHFKNNVAVATIKRITEVYEECVENNDFLE
;
A
#
# COMPACT_ATOMS: atom_id res chain seq x y z
N MET A 1 -50.34 36.98 34.15
CA MET A 1 -49.42 37.16 33.01
C MET A 1 -50.26 37.34 31.76
N THR A 2 -50.12 38.49 31.12
CA THR A 2 -51.03 38.99 30.08
C THR A 2 -50.62 38.48 28.71
N LEU A 3 -51.58 38.30 27.81
CA LEU A 3 -51.40 37.86 26.41
C LEU A 3 -50.27 38.63 25.66
N LYS A 4 -49.98 39.85 26.11
CA LYS A 4 -48.89 40.69 25.61
C LYS A 4 -47.50 40.13 25.94
N GLU A 5 -47.29 39.54 27.13
CA GLU A 5 -45.99 38.93 27.53
C GLU A 5 -45.71 37.62 26.80
N LEU A 6 -46.75 36.86 26.41
CA LEU A 6 -46.60 35.67 25.56
C LEU A 6 -46.25 36.03 24.11
N LEU A 7 -46.74 37.17 23.63
CA LEU A 7 -46.45 37.69 22.28
C LEU A 7 -45.07 38.36 22.20
N THR A 8 -44.62 39.05 23.25
CA THR A 8 -43.30 39.69 23.29
C THR A 8 -42.18 38.77 23.82
N GLY A 9 -42.50 37.80 24.66
CA GLY A 9 -41.55 36.85 25.24
C GLY A 9 -41.65 35.47 24.59
N GLY A 10 -40.90 35.22 23.51
CA GLY A 10 -40.64 33.90 22.94
C GLY A 10 -41.82 33.08 22.38
N GLY A 11 -43.07 33.35 22.80
CA GLY A 11 -44.27 32.62 22.41
C GLY A 11 -44.74 32.95 20.99
N SER A 12 -44.37 34.11 20.44
CA SER A 12 -44.61 34.45 19.04
C SER A 12 -43.83 33.55 18.07
N ALA A 13 -42.60 33.17 18.40
CA ALA A 13 -41.81 32.24 17.59
C ALA A 13 -42.43 30.82 17.58
N LEU A 14 -42.96 30.37 18.71
CA LEU A 14 -43.68 29.10 18.81
C LEU A 14 -45.00 29.12 18.04
N LEU A 15 -45.74 30.24 18.06
CA LEU A 15 -46.97 30.40 17.28
C LEU A 15 -46.69 30.43 15.77
N ILE A 16 -45.61 31.08 15.33
CA ILE A 16 -45.18 31.07 13.92
C ILE A 16 -44.75 29.65 13.51
N LEU A 17 -44.02 28.92 14.36
CA LEU A 17 -43.63 27.54 14.09
C LEU A 17 -44.85 26.62 14.00
N ALA A 18 -45.85 26.82 14.86
CA ALA A 18 -47.09 26.05 14.88
C ALA A 18 -47.97 26.31 13.64
N THR A 19 -48.06 27.55 13.15
CA THR A 19 -48.82 27.88 11.94
C THR A 19 -48.11 27.42 10.66
N LEU A 20 -46.77 27.47 10.62
CA LEU A 20 -45.99 26.92 9.52
C LEU A 20 -46.15 25.39 9.40
N LEU A 21 -46.28 24.67 10.52
CA LEU A 21 -46.58 23.24 10.54
C LEU A 21 -47.99 22.90 10.01
N GLN A 22 -48.98 23.77 10.20
CA GLN A 22 -50.36 23.54 9.76
C GLN A 22 -50.57 23.78 8.25
N ILE A 23 -49.85 24.74 7.64
CA ILE A 23 -50.18 25.26 6.30
C ILE A 23 -49.51 24.48 5.15
N ALA A 24 -48.50 23.67 5.42
CA ALA A 24 -47.91 22.81 4.40
C ALA A 24 -47.43 21.49 5.01
N PRO A 25 -47.69 20.32 4.38
CA PRO A 25 -47.07 19.06 4.79
C PRO A 25 -45.62 19.05 4.29
N ILE A 26 -44.82 20.01 4.76
CA ILE A 26 -43.40 20.04 4.47
C ILE A 26 -42.78 18.96 5.36
N LYS A 27 -42.51 17.80 4.75
CA LYS A 27 -41.62 16.77 5.33
C LYS A 27 -40.17 17.30 5.38
N ILE A 28 -39.91 18.41 6.04
CA ILE A 28 -38.55 18.74 6.46
C ILE A 28 -38.32 17.89 7.69
N ASN A 29 -37.51 16.85 7.53
CA ASN A 29 -37.11 15.98 8.62
C ASN A 29 -35.86 16.61 9.27
N PRO A 30 -36.01 17.49 10.28
CA PRO A 30 -34.92 18.32 10.78
C PRO A 30 -33.88 17.44 11.48
N TRP A 31 -34.36 16.40 12.16
CA TRP A 31 -33.58 15.34 12.76
C TRP A 31 -32.78 14.54 11.73
N SER A 32 -33.30 14.33 10.52
CA SER A 32 -32.55 13.68 9.44
C SER A 32 -31.39 14.55 8.94
N PHE A 33 -31.57 15.87 8.88
CA PHE A 33 -30.49 16.79 8.50
C PHE A 33 -29.39 16.85 9.56
N ILE A 34 -29.79 16.91 10.85
CA ILE A 34 -28.87 16.84 11.99
C ILE A 34 -28.13 15.50 12.02
N ALA A 35 -28.85 14.38 11.90
CA ALA A 35 -28.26 13.04 11.85
C ALA A 35 -27.33 12.84 10.63
N LYS A 36 -27.68 13.39 9.46
CA LYS A 36 -26.78 13.39 8.29
C LYS A 36 -25.54 14.22 8.53
N LYS A 37 -25.63 15.38 9.18
CA LYS A 37 -24.47 16.23 9.50
C LYS A 37 -23.56 15.58 10.54
N ILE A 38 -24.13 15.00 11.60
CA ILE A 38 -23.39 14.25 12.63
C ILE A 38 -22.76 13.00 12.03
N GLY A 39 -23.53 12.20 11.28
CA GLY A 39 -23.03 10.99 10.62
C GLY A 39 -21.94 11.30 9.60
N LYS A 40 -22.04 12.40 8.84
CA LYS A 40 -21.01 12.83 7.88
C LYS A 40 -19.76 13.39 8.56
N ALA A 41 -19.90 14.05 9.71
CA ALA A 41 -18.76 14.50 10.52
C ALA A 41 -18.00 13.31 11.13
N LEU A 42 -18.73 12.31 11.64
CA LEU A 42 -18.16 11.06 12.15
C LEU A 42 -17.55 10.21 11.02
N ASN A 43 -18.17 10.16 9.84
CA ASN A 43 -17.61 9.48 8.68
C ASN A 43 -16.39 10.21 8.10
N GLY A 44 -16.29 11.53 8.24
CA GLY A 44 -15.16 12.30 7.73
C GLY A 44 -13.84 11.87 8.39
N GLU A 45 -13.83 11.75 9.71
CA GLU A 45 -12.64 11.33 10.47
C GLU A 45 -12.29 9.85 10.23
N VAL A 46 -13.30 8.98 10.06
CA VAL A 46 -13.08 7.56 9.74
C VAL A 46 -12.55 7.40 8.32
N VAL A 47 -13.12 8.10 7.33
CA VAL A 47 -12.63 8.09 5.94
C VAL A 47 -11.21 8.63 5.86
N GLU A 48 -10.90 9.72 6.57
CA GLU A 48 -9.53 10.27 6.59
C GLU A 48 -8.51 9.29 7.21
N LYS A 49 -8.89 8.57 8.28
CA LYS A 49 -8.05 7.53 8.87
C LYS A 49 -7.89 6.32 7.95
N VAL A 50 -8.93 5.95 7.21
CA VAL A 50 -8.86 4.87 6.21
C VAL A 50 -7.95 5.27 5.06
N ASP A 51 -8.10 6.48 4.51
CA ASP A 51 -7.20 7.00 3.46
C ASP A 51 -5.75 7.07 3.94
N GLY A 52 -5.53 7.48 5.19
CA GLY A 52 -4.21 7.49 5.82
C GLY A 52 -3.62 6.09 5.95
N LEU A 53 -4.45 5.10 6.32
CA LEU A 53 -4.02 3.70 6.43
C LEU A 53 -3.69 3.09 5.06
N GLU A 54 -4.50 3.34 4.04
CA GLU A 54 -4.24 2.89 2.67
C GLU A 54 -2.90 3.40 2.15
N ARG A 55 -2.60 4.69 2.36
CA ARG A 55 -1.29 5.27 1.98
C ARG A 55 -0.14 4.63 2.74
N ASN A 56 -0.31 4.35 4.03
CA ASN A 56 0.73 3.70 4.83
C ASN A 56 0.97 2.25 4.38
N VAL A 57 -0.10 1.51 4.03
CA VAL A 57 0.00 0.14 3.52
C VAL A 57 0.72 0.13 2.17
N GLU A 58 0.38 1.04 1.26
CA GLU A 58 1.04 1.13 -0.04
C GLU A 58 2.53 1.48 0.11
N LYS A 59 2.85 2.42 1.01
CA LYS A 59 4.23 2.76 1.33
C LYS A 59 5.01 1.57 1.89
N LEU A 60 4.43 0.85 2.85
CA LEU A 60 5.04 -0.34 3.44
C LEU A 60 5.24 -1.45 2.40
N ARG A 61 4.28 -1.61 1.47
CA ARG A 61 4.40 -2.55 0.36
C ARG A 61 5.59 -2.20 -0.52
N SER A 62 5.71 -0.95 -0.95
CA SER A 62 6.83 -0.48 -1.76
C SER A 62 8.18 -0.68 -1.04
N GLU A 63 8.27 -0.33 0.25
CA GLU A 63 9.49 -0.56 1.05
C GLU A 63 9.84 -2.05 1.18
N CYS A 64 8.83 -2.91 1.31
CA CYS A 64 9.01 -4.36 1.35
C CYS A 64 9.51 -4.92 0.01
N GLU A 65 8.95 -4.47 -1.12
CA GLU A 65 9.38 -4.88 -2.46
C GLU A 65 10.84 -4.43 -2.73
N GLU A 66 11.20 -3.19 -2.36
CA GLU A 66 12.59 -2.72 -2.47
C GLU A 66 13.55 -3.52 -1.59
N ARG A 67 13.14 -3.83 -0.35
CA ARG A 67 13.93 -4.67 0.55
C ARG A 67 14.10 -6.09 0.00
N ALA A 68 13.07 -6.67 -0.59
CA ALA A 68 13.14 -7.98 -1.23
C ALA A 68 14.16 -7.97 -2.38
N ALA A 69 14.11 -6.97 -3.26
CA ALA A 69 15.08 -6.82 -4.34
C ALA A 69 16.53 -6.63 -3.84
N ASN A 70 16.72 -5.83 -2.78
CA ASN A 70 18.04 -5.67 -2.14
C ASN A 70 18.56 -6.99 -1.54
N ASN A 71 17.68 -7.82 -0.99
CA ASN A 71 18.04 -9.14 -0.47
C ASN A 71 18.43 -10.09 -1.60
N CYS A 72 17.69 -10.13 -2.71
CA CYS A 72 18.07 -10.90 -3.89
C CYS A 72 19.45 -10.47 -4.40
N ARG A 73 19.68 -9.15 -4.55
CA ARG A 73 21.00 -8.63 -4.95
C ARG A 73 22.12 -9.10 -4.04
N THR A 74 21.88 -9.12 -2.73
CA THR A 74 22.89 -9.54 -1.75
C THR A 74 23.25 -11.01 -1.93
N ARG A 75 22.24 -11.88 -2.11
CA ARG A 75 22.46 -13.32 -2.35
C ARG A 75 23.18 -13.58 -3.67
N ILE A 76 22.79 -12.89 -4.75
CA ILE A 76 23.46 -12.97 -6.06
C ILE A 76 24.93 -12.58 -5.96
N LEU A 77 25.24 -11.47 -5.30
CA LEU A 77 26.62 -11.00 -5.16
C LEU A 77 27.46 -11.94 -4.30
N HIS A 78 26.89 -12.47 -3.22
CA HIS A 78 27.55 -13.45 -2.37
C HIS A 78 27.86 -14.73 -3.14
N PHE A 79 26.88 -15.29 -3.83
CA PHE A 79 27.07 -16.48 -4.66
C PHE A 79 28.10 -16.26 -5.78
N GLY A 80 28.08 -15.08 -6.39
CA GLY A 80 29.09 -14.71 -7.38
C GLY A 80 30.51 -14.60 -6.81
N ASP A 81 30.65 -14.22 -5.53
CA ASP A 81 31.92 -14.25 -4.82
C ASP A 81 32.35 -15.68 -4.49
N GLU A 82 31.42 -16.56 -4.11
CA GLU A 82 31.69 -17.98 -3.88
C GLU A 82 32.21 -18.68 -5.16
N ILE A 83 31.57 -18.43 -6.30
CA ILE A 83 32.03 -18.91 -7.62
C ILE A 83 33.45 -18.39 -7.92
N LEU A 84 33.72 -17.12 -7.64
CA LEU A 84 35.05 -16.52 -7.82
C LEU A 84 36.15 -17.23 -7.01
N HIS A 85 35.78 -17.76 -5.85
CA HIS A 85 36.67 -18.51 -4.97
C HIS A 85 36.68 -20.02 -5.29
N ASN A 86 36.13 -20.43 -6.44
CA ASN A 86 36.02 -21.83 -6.88
C ASN A 86 35.25 -22.71 -5.89
N VAL A 87 34.31 -22.14 -5.16
CA VAL A 87 33.40 -22.92 -4.31
C VAL A 87 32.41 -23.64 -5.23
N ARG A 88 32.29 -24.96 -5.04
CA ARG A 88 31.30 -25.76 -5.76
C ARG A 88 29.95 -25.69 -5.09
N HIS A 89 28.89 -25.74 -5.89
CA HIS A 89 27.51 -25.67 -5.41
C HIS A 89 26.65 -26.75 -6.06
N SER A 90 25.59 -27.15 -5.35
CA SER A 90 24.62 -28.11 -5.88
C SER A 90 23.73 -27.43 -6.91
N LYS A 91 23.07 -28.25 -7.74
CA LYS A 91 22.13 -27.74 -8.75
C LYS A 91 20.99 -26.94 -8.11
N GLU A 92 20.49 -27.38 -6.96
CA GLU A 92 19.42 -26.69 -6.21
C GLU A 92 19.84 -25.29 -5.76
N HIS A 93 21.09 -25.13 -5.32
CA HIS A 93 21.57 -23.81 -4.94
C HIS A 93 21.67 -22.87 -6.14
N PHE A 94 22.17 -23.37 -7.29
CA PHE A 94 22.14 -22.61 -8.54
C PHE A 94 20.70 -22.24 -8.95
N ASP A 95 19.77 -23.19 -8.94
CA ASP A 95 18.38 -22.95 -9.32
C ASP A 95 17.75 -21.87 -8.41
N GLN A 96 18.04 -21.87 -7.10
CA GLN A 96 17.58 -20.83 -6.18
C GLN A 96 18.16 -19.45 -6.51
N ILE A 97 19.43 -19.37 -6.90
CA ILE A 97 20.06 -18.10 -7.29
C ILE A 97 19.52 -17.61 -8.63
N LEU A 98 19.21 -18.50 -9.58
CA LEU A 98 18.56 -18.12 -10.84
C LEU A 98 17.14 -17.55 -10.62
N LEU A 99 16.40 -18.06 -9.64
CA LEU A 99 15.14 -17.46 -9.21
C LEU A 99 15.36 -16.05 -8.62
N ASP A 100 16.37 -15.89 -7.77
CA ASP A 100 16.72 -14.58 -7.20
C ASP A 100 17.09 -13.56 -8.29
N ILE A 101 17.82 -14.01 -9.32
CA ILE A 101 18.16 -13.20 -10.50
C ILE A 101 16.89 -12.76 -11.21
N THR A 102 15.97 -13.69 -11.47
CA THR A 102 14.71 -13.41 -12.16
C THR A 102 13.88 -12.36 -11.41
N ASP A 103 13.69 -12.54 -10.11
CA ASP A 103 12.94 -11.61 -9.26
C ASP A 103 13.62 -10.22 -9.21
N TYR A 104 14.95 -10.21 -9.12
CA TYR A 104 15.74 -8.99 -9.08
C TYR A 104 15.67 -8.20 -10.40
N GLU A 105 15.83 -8.88 -11.53
CA GLU A 105 15.74 -8.25 -12.85
C GLU A 105 14.33 -7.75 -13.14
N GLN A 106 13.29 -8.51 -12.76
CA GLN A 106 11.91 -8.06 -12.86
C GLN A 106 11.68 -6.79 -12.04
N TYR A 107 12.17 -6.74 -10.80
CA TYR A 107 12.08 -5.53 -9.98
C TYR A 107 12.81 -4.35 -10.62
N CYS A 108 14.03 -4.54 -11.13
CA CYS A 108 14.81 -3.49 -11.78
C CYS A 108 14.13 -2.96 -13.05
N ASN A 109 13.53 -3.83 -13.85
CA ASN A 109 12.80 -3.46 -15.07
C ASN A 109 11.57 -2.60 -14.75
N ASN A 110 10.88 -2.91 -13.65
CA ASN A 110 9.74 -2.13 -13.18
C ASN A 110 10.16 -0.82 -12.47
N HIS A 111 11.43 -0.67 -12.08
CA HIS A 111 11.95 0.49 -11.36
C HIS A 111 13.22 1.07 -12.02
N PRO A 112 13.10 1.83 -13.13
CA PRO A 112 14.25 2.32 -13.89
C PRO A 112 15.25 3.19 -13.12
N HIS A 113 14.83 3.80 -12.01
CA HIS A 113 15.69 4.63 -11.14
C HIS A 113 16.42 3.81 -10.07
N PHE A 114 16.11 2.52 -9.93
CA PHE A 114 16.77 1.63 -8.98
C PHE A 114 18.18 1.26 -9.49
N LYS A 115 19.17 1.32 -8.59
CA LYS A 115 20.59 1.13 -8.95
C LYS A 115 20.92 -0.34 -9.19
N ASN A 116 20.96 -0.75 -10.46
CA ASN A 116 21.21 -2.13 -10.90
C ASN A 116 22.67 -2.41 -11.36
N ASN A 117 23.43 -1.38 -11.76
CA ASN A 117 24.69 -1.56 -12.52
C ASN A 117 25.78 -2.45 -11.85
N VAL A 118 25.69 -2.73 -10.54
CA VAL A 118 26.69 -3.55 -9.83
C VAL A 118 26.46 -5.06 -10.04
N ALA A 119 25.22 -5.52 -10.20
CA ALA A 119 24.92 -6.96 -10.23
C ALA A 119 25.03 -7.58 -11.63
N VAL A 120 24.88 -6.79 -12.70
CA VAL A 120 24.78 -7.27 -14.09
C VAL A 120 25.95 -8.17 -14.50
N ALA A 121 27.19 -7.77 -14.20
CA ALA A 121 28.37 -8.58 -14.54
C ALA A 121 28.42 -9.90 -13.75
N THR A 122 27.99 -9.87 -12.49
CA THR A 122 27.92 -11.06 -11.64
C THR A 122 26.85 -12.02 -12.13
N ILE A 123 25.66 -11.52 -12.48
CA ILE A 123 24.56 -12.30 -13.04
C ILE A 123 25.01 -13.03 -14.29
N LYS A 124 25.62 -12.31 -15.24
CA LYS A 124 26.12 -12.90 -16.49
C LYS A 124 27.06 -14.08 -16.22
N ARG A 125 28.01 -13.91 -15.31
CA ARG A 125 28.96 -14.97 -14.97
C ARG A 125 28.31 -16.16 -14.26
N ILE A 126 27.34 -15.92 -13.37
CA ILE A 126 26.59 -17.00 -12.72
C ILE A 126 25.88 -17.85 -13.78
N THR A 127 25.25 -17.21 -14.77
CA THR A 127 24.59 -17.91 -15.88
C THR A 127 25.58 -18.72 -16.72
N GLU A 128 26.73 -18.15 -17.07
CA GLU A 128 27.78 -18.85 -17.83
C GLU A 128 28.30 -20.11 -17.09
N VAL A 129 28.55 -20.00 -15.78
CA VAL A 129 29.00 -21.14 -14.96
C VAL A 129 27.90 -22.19 -14.81
N TYR A 130 26.65 -21.78 -14.66
CA TYR A 130 25.53 -22.72 -14.61
C TYR A 130 25.42 -23.54 -15.91
N GLU A 131 25.49 -22.87 -17.06
CA GLU A 131 25.46 -23.53 -18.38
C GLU A 131 26.59 -24.56 -18.50
N GLU A 132 27.82 -24.20 -18.11
CA GLU A 132 28.97 -25.12 -18.09
C GLU A 132 28.74 -26.32 -17.16
N CYS A 133 28.19 -26.10 -15.96
CA CYS A 133 27.87 -27.18 -15.01
C CYS A 133 26.77 -28.11 -15.56
N VAL A 134 25.77 -27.59 -16.27
CA VAL A 134 24.72 -28.40 -16.92
C VAL A 134 25.31 -29.25 -18.05
N GLU A 135 26.16 -28.68 -18.89
CA GLU A 135 26.78 -29.39 -20.01
C GLU A 135 27.70 -30.52 -19.55
N ASN A 136 28.50 -30.25 -18.51
CA ASN A 136 29.50 -31.19 -18.00
C ASN A 136 28.99 -32.09 -16.86
N ASN A 137 27.75 -31.88 -16.40
CA ASN A 137 27.18 -32.50 -15.19
C ASN A 137 28.10 -32.34 -13.96
N ASP A 138 28.64 -31.13 -13.76
CA ASP A 138 29.69 -30.83 -12.77
C ASP A 138 29.14 -30.11 -11.52
N PHE A 139 27.93 -30.46 -11.10
CA PHE A 139 27.36 -29.95 -9.84
C PHE A 139 27.95 -30.65 -8.62
N LEU A 140 27.93 -29.99 -7.46
CA LEU A 140 28.21 -30.64 -6.18
C LEU A 140 27.07 -31.60 -5.84
N GLU A 141 27.40 -32.86 -5.52
CA GLU A 141 26.46 -33.88 -5.02
C GLU A 141 25.91 -33.55 -3.62
#